data_AF-A0A0V0SE39-F1
#
_entry.id   AF-A0A0V0SE39-F1
#
_cell.length_a   1.000
_cell.length_b   1.000
_cell.length_c   1.000
_cell.angle_alpha   90.00
_cell.angle_beta   90.00
_cell.angle_gamma   90.00
#
_symmetry.space_group_name_H-M   'P 1'
#
loop_
_entity.id
_entity.type
_entity.pdbx_description
1 polymer ?
#
loop_
_entity_poly.entity_id
_entity_poly.type
_entity_poly.pdbx_seq_one_letter_code
_entity_poly.pdbx_strand_id
1 'polypeptide(L)'
;LFISTLIFLSYSFFVLFIILAMPNDSELHLVKNRYGGLSLVYEGRAYKLKRSCKATKYWLCSKDKQGCKAVIWTNLEVTAVIHQNDHIETCPVDQHLAYKMEKKAILKKRSAEETTPIPTIYEQEASAASADPSTAGQFPVFKRVKATMYINRAKRIYKL
;
A
#
# COMPACT_ATOMS: atom_id res chain seq x y z
N LEU A 1 38.90 22.86 22.11
CA LEU A 1 38.28 23.85 21.20
C LEU A 1 38.27 23.36 19.75
N PHE A 2 39.43 23.04 19.14
CA PHE A 2 39.49 22.61 17.73
C PHE A 2 38.86 21.23 17.45
N ILE A 3 39.05 20.27 18.34
CA ILE A 3 38.48 18.91 18.20
C ILE A 3 36.97 18.92 18.42
N SER A 4 36.48 19.68 19.40
CA SER A 4 35.06 19.83 19.69
C SER A 4 34.28 20.48 18.53
N THR A 5 34.88 21.45 17.84
CA THR A 5 34.26 22.07 16.65
C THR A 5 34.22 21.11 15.47
N LEU A 6 35.26 20.29 15.26
CA LEU A 6 35.29 19.28 14.20
C LEU A 6 34.24 18.17 14.41
N ILE A 7 34.05 17.73 15.65
CA ILE A 7 33.00 16.76 16.01
C ILE A 7 31.60 17.36 15.79
N PHE A 8 31.41 18.64 16.10
CA PHE A 8 30.13 19.31 15.89
C PHE A 8 29.82 19.48 14.39
N LEU A 9 30.83 19.84 13.59
CA LEU A 9 30.73 19.94 12.14
C LEU A 9 30.44 18.58 11.49
N SER A 10 31.09 17.50 11.92
CA SER A 10 30.83 16.16 11.39
C SER A 10 29.44 15.66 11.77
N TYR A 11 28.99 15.88 13.01
CA TYR A 11 27.63 15.54 13.43
C TYR A 11 26.58 16.32 12.64
N SER A 12 26.76 17.62 12.44
CA SER A 12 25.87 18.44 11.63
C SER A 12 25.81 17.96 10.18
N PHE A 13 26.94 17.54 9.60
CA PHE A 13 26.99 16.99 8.25
C PHE A 13 26.31 15.63 8.14
N PHE A 14 26.50 14.76 9.14
CA PHE A 14 25.81 13.47 9.23
C PHE A 14 24.30 13.65 9.38
N VAL A 15 23.84 14.59 10.21
CA VAL A 15 22.42 14.90 10.36
C VAL A 15 21.84 15.46 9.06
N LEU A 16 22.55 16.36 8.37
CA LEU A 16 22.13 16.88 7.06
C LEU A 16 22.07 15.78 6.00
N PHE A 17 23.04 14.87 5.99
CA PHE A 17 23.09 13.73 5.08
C PHE A 17 21.96 12.75 5.35
N ILE A 18 21.64 12.46 6.61
CA ILE A 18 20.48 11.63 6.98
C ILE A 18 19.18 12.30 6.53
N ILE A 19 19.01 13.61 6.76
CA ILE A 19 17.81 14.36 6.31
C ILE A 19 17.67 14.36 4.79
N LEU A 20 18.78 14.45 4.05
CA LEU A 20 18.79 14.39 2.58
C LEU A 20 18.67 12.96 2.01
N ALA A 21 19.08 11.94 2.78
CA ALA A 21 19.07 10.53 2.39
C ALA A 21 17.77 9.81 2.79
N MET A 22 16.95 10.39 3.66
CA MET A 22 15.54 10.00 3.75
C MET A 22 14.87 10.47 2.46
N PRO A 23 14.48 9.58 1.55
CA PRO A 23 13.68 10.00 0.43
C PRO A 23 12.43 10.67 1.02
N ASN A 24 12.10 11.87 0.54
CA ASN A 24 10.75 12.37 0.66
C ASN A 24 9.90 11.42 -0.17
N ASP A 25 9.57 10.27 0.42
CA ASP A 25 8.65 9.28 -0.12
C ASP A 25 7.27 9.93 -0.03
N SER A 26 7.01 10.88 -0.92
CA SER A 26 5.67 11.30 -1.23
C SER A 26 5.01 10.09 -1.89
N GLU A 27 4.52 9.18 -1.05
CA GLU A 27 4.22 7.81 -1.44
C GLU A 27 3.01 7.79 -2.37
N LEU A 28 3.30 7.76 -3.67
CA LEU A 28 2.31 7.69 -4.72
C LEU A 28 1.72 6.28 -4.73
N HIS A 29 0.50 6.15 -4.22
CA HIS A 29 -0.17 4.85 -4.20
C HIS A 29 -1.12 4.68 -5.37
N LEU A 30 -0.87 3.64 -6.15
CA LEU A 30 -1.71 3.27 -7.29
C LEU A 30 -2.78 2.26 -6.88
N VAL A 31 -4.04 2.70 -6.88
CA VAL A 31 -5.20 1.87 -6.52
C VAL A 31 -6.04 1.59 -7.76
N LYS A 32 -6.19 0.31 -8.11
CA LYS A 32 -7.18 -0.12 -9.12
C LYS A 32 -8.58 -0.11 -8.49
N ASN A 33 -9.54 0.50 -9.19
CA ASN A 33 -10.95 0.47 -8.85
C ASN A 33 -11.60 -0.83 -9.34
N ARG A 34 -12.77 -1.20 -8.80
CA ARG A 34 -13.57 -2.38 -9.19
C ARG A 34 -13.95 -2.35 -10.68
N TYR A 35 -14.18 -1.16 -11.22
CA TYR A 35 -14.52 -0.92 -12.62
C TYR A 35 -13.29 -0.84 -13.55
N GLY A 36 -12.12 -1.34 -13.13
CA GLY A 36 -10.88 -1.32 -13.92
C GLY A 36 -10.18 0.04 -14.03
N GLY A 37 -10.84 1.13 -13.67
CA GLY A 37 -10.23 2.47 -13.62
C GLY A 37 -9.07 2.57 -12.63
N LEU A 38 -8.09 3.41 -12.95
CA LEU A 38 -6.90 3.63 -12.13
C LEU A 38 -7.05 4.91 -11.30
N SER A 39 -6.77 4.81 -10.01
CA SER A 39 -6.77 5.94 -9.08
C SER A 39 -5.41 6.09 -8.43
N LEU A 40 -4.96 7.33 -8.31
CA LEU A 40 -3.73 7.72 -7.64
C LEU A 40 -4.09 8.35 -6.30
N VAL A 41 -3.42 7.94 -5.23
CA VAL A 41 -3.47 8.62 -3.94
C VAL A 41 -2.18 9.37 -3.71
N TYR A 42 -2.31 10.65 -3.42
CA TYR A 42 -1.20 11.55 -3.13
C TYR A 42 -1.70 12.58 -2.11
N GLU A 43 -0.94 12.79 -1.02
CA GLU A 43 -1.30 13.73 0.07
C GLU A 43 -2.72 13.49 0.63
N GLY A 44 -3.12 12.23 0.79
CA GLY A 44 -4.46 11.87 1.27
C GLY A 44 -5.60 12.19 0.30
N ARG A 45 -5.30 12.61 -0.93
CA ARG A 45 -6.29 12.96 -1.95
C ARG A 45 -6.29 11.90 -3.04
N ALA A 46 -7.49 11.57 -3.52
CA ALA A 46 -7.67 10.63 -4.61
C ALA A 46 -7.78 11.39 -5.95
N TYR A 47 -7.05 10.89 -6.94
CA TYR A 47 -7.05 11.38 -8.32
C TYR A 47 -7.42 10.25 -9.27
N LYS A 48 -8.11 10.58 -10.37
CA LYS A 48 -8.52 9.66 -11.42
C LYS A 48 -7.59 9.84 -12.62
N LEU A 49 -7.11 8.74 -13.19
CA LEU A 49 -6.38 8.79 -14.45
C LEU A 49 -7.32 9.24 -15.57
N LYS A 50 -6.94 10.27 -16.33
CA LYS A 50 -7.70 10.68 -17.53
C LYS A 50 -6.94 10.43 -18.82
N ARG A 51 -5.62 10.56 -18.81
CA ARG A 51 -4.81 10.26 -20.00
C ARG A 51 -3.42 9.75 -19.61
N SER A 52 -2.92 8.78 -20.37
CA SER A 52 -1.51 8.42 -20.40
C SER A 52 -0.89 9.00 -21.67
N CYS A 53 0.12 9.84 -21.52
CA CYS A 53 1.00 10.31 -22.59
C CYS A 53 2.24 9.41 -22.69
N LYS A 54 3.08 9.62 -23.71
CA LYS A 54 4.26 8.77 -23.98
C LYS A 54 5.21 8.62 -22.77
N ALA A 55 5.40 9.68 -21.99
CA ALA A 55 6.31 9.69 -20.84
C ALA A 55 5.63 10.05 -19.50
N THR A 56 4.37 10.49 -19.52
CA THR A 56 3.69 11.05 -18.35
C THR A 56 2.25 10.56 -18.23
N LYS A 57 1.73 10.54 -17.01
CA LYS A 57 0.31 10.28 -16.73
C LYS A 57 -0.35 11.54 -16.19
N TYR A 58 -1.54 11.81 -16.69
CA TYR A 58 -2.36 12.97 -16.34
C TYR A 58 -3.52 12.54 -15.45
N TRP A 59 -3.56 13.11 -14.25
CA TRP A 59 -4.46 12.77 -13.17
C TRP A 59 -5.30 13.99 -12.81
N LEU A 60 -6.60 13.76 -12.60
CA LEU A 60 -7.55 14.79 -12.15
C LEU A 60 -8.03 14.49 -10.76
N CYS A 61 -8.25 15.51 -9.94
CA CYS A 61 -8.87 15.34 -8.63
C CYS A 61 -10.19 14.55 -8.77
N SER A 62 -10.43 13.62 -7.85
CA SER A 62 -11.68 12.86 -7.81
C SER A 62 -12.92 13.73 -7.56
N LYS A 63 -12.73 14.91 -6.99
CA LYS A 63 -13.74 15.96 -6.75
C LYS A 63 -13.84 16.96 -7.92
N ASP A 64 -13.43 16.55 -9.13
CA ASP A 64 -13.58 17.33 -10.37
C ASP A 64 -15.00 17.84 -10.61
N LYS A 65 -15.99 16.99 -10.34
CA LYS A 65 -17.41 17.35 -10.44
C LYS A 65 -17.91 18.31 -9.34
N GLN A 66 -17.16 18.42 -8.25
CA GLN A 66 -17.47 19.35 -7.14
C GLN A 66 -16.72 20.68 -7.30
N GLY A 67 -16.12 20.93 -8.48
CA GLY A 67 -15.42 22.17 -8.80
C GLY A 67 -13.90 22.13 -8.60
N CYS A 68 -13.34 21.04 -8.05
CA CYS A 68 -11.90 20.95 -7.85
C CYS A 68 -11.16 20.63 -9.16
N LYS A 69 -10.43 21.60 -9.70
CA LYS A 69 -9.66 21.47 -10.95
C LYS A 69 -8.20 21.06 -10.74
N ALA A 70 -7.86 20.58 -9.54
CA ALA A 70 -6.50 20.14 -9.25
C ALA A 70 -6.09 18.98 -10.16
N VAL A 71 -4.86 19.07 -10.64
CA VAL A 71 -4.25 18.16 -11.61
C VAL A 71 -2.91 17.74 -11.06
N ILE A 72 -2.57 16.48 -11.31
CA ILE A 72 -1.22 15.96 -11.11
C ILE A 72 -0.73 15.35 -12.42
N TRP A 73 0.52 15.66 -12.76
CA TRP A 73 1.29 14.93 -13.75
C TRP A 73 2.35 14.09 -13.05
N THR A 74 2.36 12.79 -13.33
CA THR A 74 3.42 11.89 -12.87
C THR A 74 4.20 11.35 -14.05
N ASN A 75 5.36 10.77 -13.78
CA ASN A 75 6.02 9.90 -14.76
C ASN A 75 5.17 8.67 -15.10
N LEU A 76 5.56 7.94 -16.15
CA LEU A 76 4.82 6.77 -16.64
C LEU A 76 4.66 5.68 -15.56
N GLU A 77 5.69 5.47 -14.75
CA GLU A 77 5.73 4.48 -13.67
C GLU A 77 5.03 4.97 -12.38
N VAL A 78 4.67 6.25 -12.30
CA VAL A 78 4.00 6.86 -11.14
C VAL A 78 4.87 6.75 -9.88
N THR A 79 6.18 6.92 -10.04
CA THR A 79 7.15 6.94 -8.93
C THR A 79 7.41 8.37 -8.44
N ALA A 80 7.17 9.39 -9.27
CA ALA A 80 7.35 10.79 -8.89
C ALA A 80 6.28 11.70 -9.51
N VAL A 81 5.94 12.77 -8.77
CA VAL A 81 5.14 13.89 -9.26
C VAL A 81 6.06 14.84 -10.03
N ILE A 82 5.73 15.10 -11.29
CA ILE A 82 6.46 16.03 -12.16
C ILE A 82 5.90 17.45 -11.99
N HIS A 83 4.58 17.56 -11.89
CA HIS A 83 3.89 18.83 -11.76
C HIS A 83 2.55 18.62 -11.06
N GLN A 84 2.18 19.55 -10.19
CA GLN A 84 0.87 19.59 -9.55
C GLN A 84 0.29 21.00 -9.54
N ASN A 85 -1.04 21.10 -9.67
CA ASN A 85 -1.77 22.34 -9.45
C ASN A 85 -2.40 22.33 -8.06
N ASP A 86 -2.56 23.51 -7.48
CA ASP A 86 -3.20 23.67 -6.18
C ASP A 86 -4.67 23.27 -6.20
N HIS A 87 -5.14 22.81 -5.04
CA HIS A 87 -6.55 22.56 -4.80
C HIS A 87 -7.26 23.87 -4.48
N ILE A 88 -8.56 23.91 -4.78
CA ILE A 88 -9.44 24.91 -4.19
C ILE A 88 -9.57 24.65 -2.68
N GLU A 89 -9.72 25.69 -1.87
CA GLU A 89 -9.91 25.56 -0.41
C GLU A 89 -11.08 24.64 -0.05
N THR A 90 -12.15 24.65 -0.87
CA THR A 90 -13.34 23.80 -0.72
C THR A 90 -13.10 22.31 -1.01
N CYS A 91 -11.90 21.92 -1.42
CA CYS A 91 -11.53 20.52 -1.59
C CYS A 91 -10.65 20.11 -0.40
N PRO A 92 -11.20 19.80 0.80
CA PRO A 92 -10.41 19.26 1.88
C PRO A 92 -10.07 17.80 1.61
N VAL A 93 -9.00 17.34 2.26
CA VAL A 93 -8.62 15.93 2.35
C VAL A 93 -9.78 15.17 2.97
N ASP A 94 -10.24 14.11 2.29
CA ASP A 94 -11.21 13.18 2.86
C ASP A 94 -10.45 12.12 3.65
N GLN A 95 -10.32 12.34 4.95
CA GLN A 95 -9.50 11.51 5.83
C GLN A 95 -9.95 10.04 5.85
N HIS A 96 -11.26 9.79 5.76
CA HIS A 96 -11.78 8.43 5.74
C HIS A 96 -11.49 7.72 4.41
N LEU A 97 -11.65 8.43 3.28
CA LEU A 97 -11.29 7.89 1.97
C LEU A 97 -9.78 7.64 1.85
N ALA A 98 -8.97 8.60 2.32
CA ALA A 98 -7.51 8.49 2.36
C ALA A 98 -7.09 7.23 3.11
N TYR A 99 -7.57 7.07 4.36
CA TYR A 99 -7.29 5.92 5.19
C TYR A 99 -7.66 4.60 4.50
N LYS A 100 -8.85 4.53 3.92
CA LYS A 100 -9.33 3.31 3.23
C LYS A 100 -8.45 2.94 2.03
N MET A 101 -8.01 3.91 1.24
CA MET A 101 -7.17 3.64 0.07
C MET A 101 -5.73 3.30 0.46
N GLU A 102 -5.18 3.97 1.46
CA GLU A 102 -3.85 3.70 2.02
C GLU A 102 -3.77 2.26 2.55
N LYS A 103 -4.75 1.84 3.37
CA LYS A 103 -4.84 0.45 3.85
C LYS A 103 -4.91 -0.57 2.71
N LYS A 104 -5.64 -0.24 1.64
CA LYS A 104 -5.74 -1.11 0.45
C LYS A 104 -4.41 -1.20 -0.30
N ALA A 105 -3.66 -0.09 -0.41
CA ALA A 105 -2.36 -0.06 -1.06
C ALA A 105 -1.33 -0.86 -0.26
N ILE A 106 -1.28 -0.68 1.07
CA ILE A 106 -0.41 -1.44 1.98
C ILE A 106 -0.69 -2.94 1.89
N LEU A 107 -1.96 -3.35 1.95
CA LEU A 107 -2.35 -4.75 1.84
C LEU A 107 -1.86 -5.36 0.51
N LYS A 108 -1.94 -4.59 -0.58
CA LYS A 108 -1.49 -5.05 -1.89
C LYS A 108 0.03 -5.22 -1.96
N LYS A 109 0.80 -4.30 -1.39
CA LYS A 109 2.27 -4.41 -1.30
C LYS A 109 2.65 -5.69 -0.56
N ARG A 110 2.05 -5.93 0.62
CA ARG A 110 2.25 -7.17 1.39
C ARG A 110 1.91 -8.42 0.58
N SER A 111 0.78 -8.42 -0.12
CA SER A 111 0.39 -9.57 -0.96
C SER A 111 1.27 -9.81 -2.19
N ALA A 112 2.02 -8.80 -2.65
CA ALA A 112 2.95 -8.95 -3.75
C ALA A 112 4.33 -9.46 -3.27
N GLU A 113 4.68 -9.18 -2.02
CA GLU A 113 5.91 -9.62 -1.36
C GLU A 113 5.78 -11.05 -0.80
N GLU A 114 4.62 -11.38 -0.21
CA GLU A 114 4.25 -12.75 0.19
C GLU A 114 4.02 -13.63 -1.05
N THR A 115 5.09 -14.25 -1.53
CA THR A 115 5.07 -15.15 -2.69
C THR A 115 4.76 -16.60 -2.32
N THR A 116 4.83 -16.96 -1.03
CA THR A 116 4.48 -18.30 -0.57
C THR A 116 2.97 -18.40 -0.39
N PRO A 117 2.27 -19.18 -1.22
CA PRO A 117 0.83 -19.32 -1.07
C PRO A 117 0.50 -19.98 0.29
N ILE A 118 -0.60 -19.57 0.90
CA ILE A 118 -1.06 -20.08 2.22
C ILE A 118 -1.02 -21.63 2.32
N PRO A 119 -1.39 -22.41 1.28
CA PRO A 119 -1.25 -23.87 1.30
C PRO A 119 0.18 -24.36 1.52
N THR A 120 1.19 -23.74 0.89
CA THR A 120 2.60 -24.15 1.07
C THR A 120 3.14 -23.78 2.43
N ILE A 121 2.74 -22.63 3.00
CA ILE A 121 3.11 -22.26 4.38
C ILE A 121 2.54 -23.30 5.35
N TYR A 122 1.27 -23.67 5.16
CA TYR A 122 0.61 -24.66 6.00
C TYR A 122 1.27 -26.05 5.91
N GLU A 123 1.59 -26.50 4.69
CA GLU A 123 2.26 -27.79 4.49
C GLU A 123 3.69 -27.79 5.08
N GLN A 124 4.41 -26.67 4.97
CA GLN A 124 5.73 -26.51 5.57
C GLN A 124 5.67 -26.51 7.10
N GLU A 125 4.73 -25.78 7.70
CA GLU A 125 4.52 -25.78 9.15
C GLU A 125 4.02 -27.14 9.67
N ALA A 126 3.09 -27.77 8.96
CA ALA A 126 2.60 -29.11 9.31
C ALA A 126 3.70 -30.17 9.21
N SER A 127 4.60 -30.05 8.22
CA SER A 127 5.76 -30.95 8.08
C SER A 127 6.82 -30.71 9.15
N ALA A 128 7.03 -29.45 9.55
CA ALA A 128 7.92 -29.11 10.66
C ALA A 128 7.35 -29.60 12.01
N ALA A 129 6.05 -29.47 12.23
CA ALA A 129 5.38 -29.92 13.44
C ALA A 129 5.23 -31.45 13.51
N SER A 130 5.18 -32.16 12.37
CA SER A 130 5.13 -33.62 12.33
C SER A 130 6.49 -34.29 12.55
N ALA A 131 7.59 -33.56 12.34
CA ALA A 131 8.93 -34.00 12.68
C ALA A 131 9.14 -34.09 14.20
N ASP A 132 8.30 -33.42 15.00
CA ASP A 132 8.25 -33.56 16.46
C ASP A 132 7.23 -34.65 16.87
N PRO A 133 7.69 -35.80 17.39
CA PRO A 133 6.82 -36.91 17.79
C PRO A 133 5.78 -36.52 18.85
N SER A 134 6.03 -35.47 19.64
CA SER A 134 5.11 -34.98 20.66
C SER A 134 3.92 -34.20 20.07
N THR A 135 4.08 -33.65 18.86
CA THR A 135 3.14 -32.69 18.25
C THR A 135 2.51 -33.22 16.95
N ALA A 136 3.05 -34.33 16.40
CA ALA A 136 2.66 -34.91 15.12
C ALA A 136 1.18 -35.31 14.98
N GLY A 137 0.45 -35.50 16.08
CA GLY A 137 -1.00 -35.79 16.07
C GLY A 137 -1.91 -34.57 16.14
N GLN A 138 -1.36 -33.37 16.35
CA GLN A 138 -2.14 -32.18 16.74
C GLN A 138 -2.54 -31.30 15.56
N PHE A 139 -1.86 -31.42 14.42
CA PHE A 139 -2.11 -30.60 13.24
C PHE A 139 -3.12 -31.25 12.28
N PRO A 140 -4.32 -30.69 12.08
CA PRO A 140 -5.27 -31.24 11.12
C PRO A 140 -4.73 -31.13 9.68
N VAL A 141 -5.20 -31.96 8.76
CA VAL A 141 -4.82 -31.83 7.33
C VAL A 141 -5.48 -30.59 6.73
N PHE A 142 -4.76 -29.79 5.94
CA PHE A 142 -5.28 -28.55 5.32
C PHE A 142 -6.63 -28.77 4.59
N LYS A 143 -6.76 -29.88 3.86
CA LYS A 143 -7.99 -30.29 3.18
C LYS A 143 -9.18 -30.41 4.15
N ARG A 144 -8.97 -30.99 5.34
CA ARG A 144 -10.01 -31.12 6.38
C ARG A 144 -10.40 -29.75 6.92
N VAL A 145 -9.42 -28.92 7.29
CA VAL A 145 -9.65 -27.54 7.77
C VAL A 145 -10.48 -26.74 6.77
N LYS A 146 -10.08 -26.79 5.49
CA LYS A 146 -10.78 -26.10 4.39
C LYS A 146 -12.21 -26.60 4.22
N ALA A 147 -12.44 -27.92 4.26
CA ALA A 147 -13.78 -28.51 4.17
C ALA A 147 -14.68 -28.05 5.34
N THR A 148 -14.20 -28.12 6.58
CA THR A 148 -14.95 -27.63 7.75
C THR A 148 -15.27 -26.14 7.66
N MET A 149 -14.35 -25.31 7.17
CA MET A 149 -14.58 -23.87 7.03
C MET A 149 -15.68 -23.57 6.01
N TYR A 150 -15.71 -24.24 4.86
CA TYR A 150 -16.77 -24.11 3.87
C TYR A 150 -18.12 -24.61 4.38
N ILE A 151 -18.16 -25.76 5.07
CA ILE A 151 -19.39 -26.30 5.69
C ILE A 151 -19.96 -25.32 6.73
N ASN A 152 -19.10 -24.75 7.58
CA ASN A 152 -19.53 -23.77 8.59
C ASN A 152 -20.04 -22.47 7.97
N ARG A 153 -19.47 -22.02 6.85
CA ARG A 153 -19.99 -20.87 6.09
C ARG A 153 -21.36 -21.18 5.48
N ALA A 154 -21.53 -22.34 4.87
CA ALA A 154 -22.81 -22.77 4.31
C ALA A 154 -23.90 -22.80 5.40
N LYS A 155 -23.60 -23.38 6.57
CA LYS A 155 -24.53 -23.43 7.71
C LYS A 155 -24.94 -22.06 8.25
N ARG A 156 -24.09 -21.01 8.12
CA ARG A 156 -24.47 -19.64 8.50
C ARG A 156 -25.42 -19.00 7.48
N ILE A 157 -25.30 -19.36 6.20
CA ILE A 157 -26.15 -18.82 5.12
C ILE A 157 -27.56 -19.44 5.19
N TYR A 158 -27.67 -20.74 5.48
CA TYR A 158 -28.97 -21.43 5.62
C TYR A 158 -29.64 -21.23 7.00
N LYS A 159 -29.05 -20.42 7.89
CA LYS A 159 -29.63 -20.02 9.19
C LYS A 159 -30.27 -18.62 9.17
N LEU A 160 -30.27 -17.97 8.00
CA LEU A 160 -31.08 -16.79 7.67
C LEU A 160 -32.32 -17.24 6.91
#